data_AF-A0A8J6ZLW2-F1
#
_entry.id   AF-A0A8J6ZLW2-F1
#
_cell.length_a   1.000
_cell.length_b   1.000
_cell.length_c   1.000
_cell.angle_alpha   90.00
_cell.angle_beta   90.00
_cell.angle_gamma   90.00
#
_symmetry.space_group_name_H-M   'P 1'
#
loop_
_entity.id
_entity.type
_entity.pdbx_description
1 polymer ?
#
loop_
_entity_poly.entity_id
_entity_poly.type
_entity_poly.pdbx_seq_one_letter_code
_entity_poly.pdbx_strand_id
1 'polypeptide(L)' 'MATKKPKVSIYLPPELKEELDTWAEEENRSVSNLVETVIRDALAARRKKFQSSQSEGQD' A
#
# COMPACT_ATOMS: atom_id res chain seq x y z
N MET A 1 -12.82 -16.34 14.32
CA MET A 1 -13.66 -15.72 13.27
C MET A 1 -12.78 -15.44 12.07
N ALA A 2 -12.94 -16.19 10.98
CA ALA A 2 -12.12 -16.03 9.78
C ALA A 2 -12.46 -14.70 9.11
N THR A 3 -11.61 -13.69 9.29
CA THR A 3 -11.71 -12.43 8.58
C THR A 3 -11.50 -12.72 7.10
N LYS A 4 -12.59 -12.77 6.33
CA LYS A 4 -12.57 -12.87 4.86
C LYS A 4 -11.98 -11.58 4.29
N LYS A 5 -10.67 -11.38 4.49
CA LYS A 5 -9.94 -10.34 3.77
C LYS A 5 -9.93 -10.74 2.29
N PRO A 6 -10.36 -9.87 1.37
CA PRO A 6 -10.31 -10.17 -0.06
C PRO A 6 -8.85 -10.44 -0.46
N LYS A 7 -8.60 -11.58 -1.09
CA LYS A 7 -7.28 -11.93 -1.59
C LYS A 7 -7.08 -11.26 -2.95
N VAL A 8 -6.09 -10.40 -3.05
CA VAL A 8 -5.66 -9.79 -4.31
C VAL A 8 -4.39 -10.49 -4.76
N SER A 9 -4.42 -11.08 -5.95
CA SER A 9 -3.25 -11.68 -6.59
C SER A 9 -2.77 -10.74 -7.69
N ILE A 10 -1.53 -10.26 -7.57
CA ILE A 10 -0.89 -9.41 -8.57
C ILE A 10 0.36 -10.10 -9.10
N TYR A 11 0.70 -9.81 -10.35
CA TYR A 11 1.97 -10.19 -10.93
C TYR A 11 2.97 -9.06 -10.66
N LEU A 12 4.07 -9.41 -10.00
CA LEU A 12 5.18 -8.51 -9.72
C LEU A 12 6.41 -9.05 -10.45
N PRO A 13 7.28 -8.17 -10.98
CA PRO A 13 8.60 -8.59 -11.44
C PRO A 13 9.41 -9.15 -10.26
N PRO A 14 10.35 -10.07 -10.52
CA PRO A 14 11.11 -10.74 -9.47
C PRO A 14 11.91 -9.76 -8.60
N GLU A 15 12.49 -8.73 -9.22
CA GLU A 15 13.25 -7.67 -8.54
C GLU A 15 12.45 -7.00 -7.42
N LEU A 16 11.19 -6.61 -7.69
CA LEU A 16 10.33 -5.97 -6.69
C LEU A 16 9.92 -6.95 -5.58
N LYS A 17 9.75 -8.24 -5.91
CA LYS A 17 9.44 -9.24 -4.90
C LYS A 17 10.62 -9.43 -3.94
N GLU A 18 11.85 -9.44 -4.44
CA GLU A 18 13.05 -9.56 -3.62
C GLU A 18 13.21 -8.34 -2.70
N GLU A 19 13.04 -7.12 -3.22
CA GLU A 19 13.06 -5.90 -2.39
C GLU A 19 11.99 -5.91 -1.30
N LEU A 20 10.76 -6.34 -1.63
CA LEU A 20 9.67 -6.45 -0.66
C LEU A 20 9.93 -7.52 0.41
N ASP A 21 10.60 -8.62 0.05
CA ASP A 21 10.97 -9.68 0.97
C ASP A 21 12.01 -9.18 1.96
N THR A 22 13.09 -8.56 1.46
CA THR A 22 14.15 -7.96 2.27
C THR A 22 13.58 -6.90 3.23
N TRP A 23 12.76 -5.97 2.73
CA TRP A 23 12.17 -4.94 3.57
C TRP A 23 11.23 -5.52 4.64
N ALA A 24 10.50 -6.58 4.32
CA ALA A 24 9.64 -7.26 5.28
C ALA A 24 10.44 -7.97 6.39
N GLU A 25 11.57 -8.60 6.02
CA GLU A 25 12.51 -9.20 6.97
C GLU A 25 13.14 -8.16 7.90
N GLU A 26 13.58 -7.02 7.36
CA GLU A 26 14.14 -5.91 8.15
C GLU A 26 13.14 -5.39 9.20
N GLU A 27 11.86 -5.28 8.83
CA GLU A 27 10.79 -4.82 9.71
C GLU A 27 10.26 -5.92 10.65
N ASN A 28 10.77 -7.17 10.57
CA ASN A 28 10.23 -8.34 11.29
C ASN A 28 8.72 -8.57 11.04
N ARG A 29 8.28 -8.39 9.79
CA ARG A 29 6.87 -8.49 9.37
C ARG A 29 6.73 -9.37 8.14
N SER A 30 5.54 -9.89 7.88
CA SER A 30 5.27 -10.62 6.63
C SER A 30 5.11 -9.66 5.46
N VAL A 31 5.55 -10.06 4.26
CA VAL A 31 5.37 -9.30 3.00
C VAL A 31 3.92 -8.85 2.79
N SER A 32 2.95 -9.71 3.08
CA SER A 32 1.52 -9.36 2.98
C SER A 32 1.13 -8.17 3.88
N ASN A 33 1.71 -8.08 5.08
CA ASN A 33 1.45 -7.02 6.05
C ASN A 33 2.19 -5.73 5.69
N LEU A 34 3.40 -5.84 5.14
CA LEU A 34 4.16 -4.72 4.57
C LEU A 34 3.37 -4.09 3.41
N VAL A 35 2.96 -4.91 2.43
CA VAL A 35 2.19 -4.47 1.26
C VAL A 35 0.86 -3.82 1.68
N GLU A 36 0.15 -4.40 2.66
CA GLU A 36 -1.08 -3.80 3.22
C GLU A 36 -0.81 -2.39 3.79
N THR A 37 0.31 -2.22 4.50
CA THR A 37 0.71 -0.93 5.10
C THR A 37 1.08 0.10 4.04
N VAL A 38 1.91 -0.28 3.06
CA VAL A 38 2.35 0.59 1.96
C VAL A 38 1.15 1.04 1.12
N ILE A 39 0.24 0.13 0.77
CA ILE A 39 -0.98 0.46 0.01
C ILE A 39 -1.86 1.42 0.82
N ARG A 40 -2.03 1.18 2.11
CA ARG A 40 -2.83 2.05 2.99
C ARG A 40 -2.26 3.46 3.05
N ASP A 41 -0.95 3.60 3.17
CA ASP A 41 -0.27 4.89 3.20
C ASP A 41 -0.38 5.62 1.84
N ALA A 42 -0.11 4.92 0.74
CA ALA A 42 -0.25 5.45 -0.62
C ALA A 42 -1.70 5.93 -0.91
N LEU A 43 -2.71 5.19 -0.45
CA LEU A 43 -4.11 5.61 -0.57
C LEU A 43 -4.43 6.83 0.30
N ALA A 44 -3.89 6.92 1.51
CA ALA A 44 -4.06 8.08 2.37
C ALA A 44 -3.43 9.33 1.73
N ALA A 45 -2.20 9.21 1.23
CA ALA A 45 -1.51 10.27 0.50
C ALA A 45 -2.28 10.70 -0.77
N ARG A 46 -2.81 9.74 -1.54
CA ARG A 46 -3.64 10.01 -2.72
C ARG A 46 -4.91 10.77 -2.36
N ARG A 47 -5.62 10.38 -1.31
CA ARG A 47 -6.83 11.09 -0.84
C ARG A 47 -6.52 12.50 -0.37
N LYS A 48 -5.37 12.71 0.28
CA LYS A 48 -4.93 14.04 0.73
C LYS A 48 -4.65 14.97 -0.46
N LYS A 49 -3.91 14.48 -1.47
CA LYS A 49 -3.68 15.23 -2.71
C LYS A 49 -4.98 15.58 -3.45
N PHE A 50 -5.93 14.64 -3.50
CA PHE A 50 -7.19 14.85 -4.20
C PHE A 50 -8.10 15.88 -3.50
N GLN A 51 -8.07 15.96 -2.17
CA GLN A 51 -8.81 16.98 -1.42
C GLN A 51 -8.19 18.38 -1.54
N SER A 52 -6.86 18.49 -1.62
CA SER A 52 -6.20 19.79 -1.80
C SER A 52 -6.48 20.43 -3.16
N SER A 53 -6.71 19.65 -4.22
CA SER A 53 -7.00 20.19 -5.56
C SER A 53 -8.47 20.59 -5.80
N GLN A 54 -9.39 20.36 -4.84
CA GLN A 54 -10.80 20.77 -4.98
C GLN A 54 -11.14 22.11 -4.28
N SER A 55 -10.17 22.72 -3.58
CA SER A 55 -10.40 23.95 -2.80
C SER A 55 -9.90 25.24 -3.46
N GLU A 56 -9.27 25.18 -4.64
CA GLU A 56 -8.74 26.35 -5.39
C GLU A 56 -9.64 26.74 -6.58
N GLY A 57 -10.96 26.68 -6.41
CA GLY A 57 -11.92 26.91 -7.51
C GLY A 57 -13.19 27.65 -7.14
N GLN A 58 -13.15 28.51 -6.11
CA GLN A 58 -14.28 29.39 -5.79
C GLN A 58 -13.76 30.74 -5.29
N ASP A 59 -13.42 31.61 -6.24
CA ASP A 59 -13.25 33.06 -6.06
C ASP A 59 -14.56 33.76 -6.47
#